data_AF-A0A3S9E774-F1
#
_entry.id   AF-A0A3S9E774-F1
#
_cell.length_a   1.000
_cell.length_b   1.000
_cell.length_c   1.000
_cell.angle_alpha   90.00
_cell.angle_beta   90.00
_cell.angle_gamma   90.00
#
_symmetry.space_group_name_H-M   'P 1'
#
loop_
_entity.id
_entity.type
_entity.pdbx_description
1 polymer ?
#
loop_
_entity_poly.entity_id
_entity_poly.type
_entity_poly.pdbx_seq_one_letter_code
_entity_poly.pdbx_strand_id
1 'polypeptide(L)'
;MAPCRATRPDRRPLPLCRDPRQSDRRGSAAGRHLARQTRIFRRSQFRPTLGPLAAHRPVQRRGSDRGRRHSGRSPLIELSFNEVETLSAKAARGAGFSWGLAEDIGRAARALAADGQDWGSAMLSLVENARSFEAPDLIRAARWYEGKGEGEGGANIAAGKPLCPAKTAALLLDHPPPADAMPLTILDVGLPVWLDAMLRRSAMRLAHVPALSVSRADVVIEHRSGIGQPRAGSRRAVEQQTLVALNSFAAKTYVPESERSRVRGAGGGRVDDE
;
A
#
# COMPACT_ATOMS: atom_id res chain seq x y z
N MET A 1 71.59 -19.79 -22.38
CA MET A 1 72.50 -18.94 -21.58
C MET A 1 71.75 -17.69 -21.16
N ALA A 2 72.01 -17.14 -19.97
CA ALA A 2 71.55 -15.80 -19.57
C ALA A 2 72.61 -14.74 -19.96
N PRO A 3 72.30 -13.43 -19.85
CA PRO A 3 72.58 -12.74 -18.59
C PRO A 3 71.50 -11.72 -18.14
N CYS A 4 71.64 -11.16 -16.93
CA CYS A 4 70.67 -10.26 -16.28
C CYS A 4 71.33 -9.03 -15.64
N ARG A 5 70.65 -7.86 -15.68
CA ARG A 5 70.55 -6.75 -14.65
C ARG A 5 70.04 -5.46 -15.33
N ALA A 6 68.91 -4.87 -14.90
CA ALA A 6 68.72 -3.85 -13.84
C ALA A 6 69.12 -2.41 -14.30
N THR A 7 68.48 -1.28 -13.94
CA THR A 7 67.59 -0.96 -12.79
C THR A 7 66.63 0.24 -13.09
N ARG A 8 65.62 0.51 -12.23
CA ARG A 8 64.85 1.79 -12.12
C ARG A 8 65.59 2.83 -11.21
N PRO A 9 65.13 4.08 -10.91
CA PRO A 9 63.88 4.84 -11.24
C PRO A 9 64.22 6.22 -11.91
N ASP A 10 63.58 7.41 -11.79
CA ASP A 10 62.40 7.98 -11.07
C ASP A 10 61.92 9.32 -11.75
N ARG A 11 61.02 10.09 -11.10
CA ARG A 11 60.78 11.58 -11.07
C ARG A 11 61.46 12.52 -12.11
N ARG A 12 60.88 13.65 -12.55
CA ARG A 12 59.55 14.34 -12.37
C ARG A 12 59.48 15.54 -13.35
N PRO A 13 58.28 16.02 -13.76
CA PRO A 13 58.13 17.25 -14.55
C PRO A 13 57.97 18.52 -13.67
N LEU A 14 58.37 19.67 -14.23
CA LEU A 14 58.04 21.05 -13.81
C LEU A 14 58.13 21.98 -15.04
N PRO A 15 57.47 23.15 -15.05
CA PRO A 15 56.15 23.48 -14.49
C PRO A 15 55.23 24.09 -15.57
N LEU A 16 54.02 24.53 -15.20
CA LEU A 16 53.44 25.79 -15.70
C LEU A 16 52.26 26.22 -14.78
N CYS A 17 51.86 27.49 -14.88
CA CYS A 17 51.06 28.16 -13.85
C CYS A 17 49.55 27.85 -13.88
N ARG A 18 48.90 28.05 -12.73
CA ARG A 18 47.45 27.87 -12.53
C ARG A 18 46.64 29.07 -13.08
N ASP A 19 45.51 28.79 -13.70
CA ASP A 19 44.39 29.74 -13.81
C ASP A 19 43.42 29.50 -12.63
N PRO A 20 43.02 30.53 -11.85
CA PRO A 20 42.17 30.37 -10.67
C PRO A 20 40.65 30.33 -10.94
N ARG A 21 40.17 30.15 -12.19
CA ARG A 21 38.74 30.30 -12.54
C ARG A 21 37.96 29.05 -12.96
N GLN A 22 38.54 27.84 -12.90
CA GLN A 22 37.80 26.61 -13.19
C GLN A 22 37.27 25.92 -11.91
N SER A 23 35.95 25.72 -11.84
CA SER A 23 35.22 25.17 -10.69
C SER A 23 34.89 23.69 -10.88
N ASP A 24 35.88 22.84 -10.65
CA ASP A 24 35.76 21.40 -10.94
C ASP A 24 34.90 20.64 -9.90
N ARG A 25 34.10 19.67 -10.37
CA ARG A 25 33.15 18.90 -9.54
C ARG A 25 33.78 17.60 -9.04
N ARG A 26 34.03 17.51 -7.73
CA ARG A 26 34.07 16.28 -6.89
C ARG A 26 33.86 16.74 -5.43
N GLY A 27 33.38 15.93 -4.50
CA GLY A 27 33.03 14.50 -4.52
C GLY A 27 33.05 14.03 -3.07
N SER A 28 32.01 13.36 -2.59
CA SER A 28 31.75 13.24 -1.14
C SER A 28 32.83 12.50 -0.35
N ALA A 29 33.19 13.05 0.82
CA ALA A 29 33.90 12.34 1.88
C ALA A 29 33.19 12.60 3.21
N ALA A 30 33.01 11.55 4.03
CA ALA A 30 32.15 11.59 5.21
C ALA A 30 32.86 12.12 6.47
N GLY A 31 32.06 12.58 7.45
CA GLY A 31 32.48 12.69 8.85
C GLY A 31 32.96 14.06 9.34
N ARG A 32 32.01 14.90 9.74
CA ARG A 32 32.15 15.77 10.94
C ARG A 32 30.79 16.30 11.45
N HIS A 33 30.76 16.63 12.74
CA HIS A 33 29.54 16.77 13.56
C HIS A 33 28.73 18.06 13.28
N LEU A 34 27.39 17.97 13.35
CA LEU A 34 26.45 19.08 13.09
C LEU A 34 26.40 20.17 14.18
N ALA A 35 27.44 20.29 15.02
CA ALA A 35 27.41 21.00 16.31
C ALA A 35 28.36 22.22 16.39
N ARG A 36 28.68 22.87 15.25
CA ARG A 36 29.62 24.01 15.19
C ARG A 36 29.21 25.14 14.23
N GLN A 37 27.91 25.48 14.17
CA GLN A 37 27.46 26.74 13.55
C GLN A 37 26.44 27.46 14.43
N THR A 38 26.95 28.25 15.38
CA THR A 38 26.17 29.19 16.19
C THR A 38 26.87 30.54 16.26
N ARG A 39 26.08 31.63 16.28
CA ARG A 39 26.49 33.04 16.38
C ARG A 39 27.32 33.59 15.19
N ILE A 40 26.68 34.44 14.40
CA ILE A 40 26.92 35.89 14.43
C ILE A 40 25.59 36.59 14.15
N PHE A 41 25.16 37.46 15.07
CA PHE A 41 24.07 38.42 14.83
C PHE A 41 24.70 39.74 14.36
N ARG A 42 24.26 40.28 13.22
CA ARG A 42 24.36 41.73 12.95
C ARG A 42 23.05 42.26 12.38
N ARG A 43 22.72 43.47 12.83
CA ARG A 43 21.42 44.13 12.65
C ARG A 43 21.19 44.49 11.18
N SER A 44 20.03 44.10 10.64
CA SER A 44 19.36 44.79 9.53
C SER A 44 17.88 44.97 9.88
N GLN A 45 17.30 46.11 9.52
CA GLN A 45 15.97 46.52 9.99
C GLN A 45 14.88 46.03 9.04
N PHE A 46 14.33 44.84 9.27
CA PHE A 46 13.10 44.41 8.60
C PHE A 46 11.87 44.80 9.42
N ARG A 47 11.19 45.87 8.99
CA ARG A 47 9.80 46.16 9.41
C ARG A 47 8.89 45.05 8.84
N PRO A 48 8.08 44.36 9.67
CA PRO A 48 6.96 43.59 9.16
C PRO A 48 5.89 44.55 8.65
N THR A 49 5.51 44.46 7.37
CA THR A 49 4.33 45.15 6.81
C THR A 49 3.03 44.44 7.18
N LEU A 50 2.83 44.23 8.48
CA LEU A 50 1.57 43.74 9.04
C LEU A 50 0.52 44.86 8.97
N GLY A 51 -0.28 44.84 7.90
CA GLY A 51 -1.54 45.58 7.86
C GLY A 51 -2.49 45.09 8.98
N PRO A 52 -3.51 45.90 9.34
CA PRO A 52 -4.39 45.58 10.46
C PRO A 52 -5.08 44.22 10.28
N LEU A 53 -5.05 43.42 11.33
CA LEU A 53 -5.69 42.11 11.39
C LEU A 53 -7.19 42.24 11.08
N ALA A 54 -7.64 41.57 10.03
CA ALA A 54 -9.06 41.53 9.68
C ALA A 54 -9.86 40.87 10.81
N ALA A 55 -10.95 41.51 11.24
CA ALA A 55 -11.80 41.03 12.32
C ALA A 55 -12.32 39.60 12.06
N HIS A 56 -12.50 38.84 13.14
CA HIS A 56 -12.96 37.45 13.09
C HIS A 56 -14.26 37.30 12.28
N ARG A 57 -14.15 36.83 11.03
CA ARG A 57 -15.31 36.30 10.31
C ARG A 57 -15.72 34.98 10.96
N PRO A 58 -16.95 34.84 11.50
CA PRO A 58 -17.43 33.55 11.94
C PRO A 58 -17.50 32.61 10.74
N VAL A 59 -16.97 31.40 10.88
CA VAL A 59 -17.13 30.36 9.86
C VAL A 59 -18.63 30.06 9.75
N GLN A 60 -19.23 30.43 8.62
CA GLN A 60 -20.61 30.07 8.32
C GLN A 60 -20.72 28.55 8.27
N ARG A 61 -21.26 27.94 9.34
CA ARG A 61 -21.81 26.59 9.26
C ARG A 61 -22.83 26.60 8.12
N ARG A 62 -22.59 25.83 7.06
CA ARG A 62 -23.59 25.57 6.02
C ARG A 62 -24.70 24.71 6.63
N GLY A 63 -25.64 25.36 7.31
CA GLY A 63 -26.95 24.81 7.61
C GLY A 63 -27.71 24.63 6.30
N SER A 64 -27.47 23.52 5.62
CA SER A 64 -28.26 23.11 4.46
C SER A 64 -29.42 22.22 4.91
N ASP A 65 -30.27 22.74 5.81
CA ASP A 65 -31.60 22.18 5.93
C ASP A 65 -32.40 22.60 4.69
N ARG A 66 -32.59 21.62 3.80
CA ARG A 66 -33.50 21.68 2.66
C ARG A 66 -34.03 20.27 2.48
N GLY A 67 -35.25 20.04 2.97
CA GLY A 67 -35.92 18.74 2.92
C GLY A 67 -35.82 18.08 1.54
N ARG A 68 -34.98 17.04 1.44
CA ARG A 68 -34.94 16.15 0.28
C ARG A 68 -35.92 15.02 0.51
N ARG A 69 -36.81 14.80 -0.47
CA ARG A 69 -37.61 13.57 -0.55
C ARG A 69 -36.66 12.38 -0.50
N HIS A 70 -36.92 11.41 0.38
CA HIS A 70 -36.09 10.22 0.49
C HIS A 70 -36.23 9.33 -0.75
N SER A 71 -35.35 9.53 -1.74
CA SER A 71 -34.86 8.39 -2.52
C SER A 71 -33.94 7.58 -1.60
N GLY A 72 -34.19 6.27 -1.51
CA GLY A 72 -33.64 5.39 -0.46
C GLY A 72 -32.17 5.02 -0.62
N ARG A 73 -31.29 5.96 -0.97
CA ARG A 73 -29.84 5.73 -1.15
C ARG A 73 -29.05 6.34 0.00
N SER A 74 -28.13 5.56 0.56
CA SER A 74 -27.29 5.98 1.69
C SER A 74 -26.41 7.19 1.33
N PRO A 75 -26.15 8.11 2.29
CA PRO A 75 -25.21 9.20 2.06
C PRO A 75 -23.78 8.65 1.84
N LEU A 76 -23.01 9.34 1.01
CA LEU A 76 -21.60 9.04 0.76
C LEU A 76 -20.70 9.79 1.75
N ILE A 77 -19.68 9.10 2.27
CA ILE A 77 -18.63 9.67 3.12
C ILE A 77 -17.30 9.60 2.37
N GLU A 78 -16.70 10.75 2.10
CA GLU A 78 -15.32 10.85 1.62
C GLU A 78 -14.34 10.54 2.76
N LEU A 79 -13.28 9.80 2.44
CA LEU A 79 -12.19 9.44 3.34
C LEU A 79 -10.84 9.86 2.73
N SER A 80 -9.79 10.00 3.54
CA SER A 80 -8.43 10.01 3.03
C SER A 80 -7.99 8.62 2.56
N PHE A 81 -6.98 8.55 1.69
CA PHE A 81 -6.39 7.27 1.28
C PHE A 81 -5.81 6.47 2.47
N ASN A 82 -5.37 7.15 3.53
CA ASN A 82 -4.87 6.50 4.74
C ASN A 82 -5.99 5.86 5.57
N GLU A 83 -7.17 6.49 5.62
CA GLU A 83 -8.36 5.92 6.26
C GLU A 83 -8.91 4.72 5.47
N VAL A 84 -8.93 4.80 4.13
CA VAL A 84 -9.25 3.64 3.26
C VAL A 84 -8.35 2.44 3.58
N GLU A 85 -7.04 2.65 3.61
CA GLU A 85 -6.03 1.62 3.90
C GLU A 85 -6.17 1.06 5.33
N THR A 86 -6.26 1.94 6.33
CA THR A 86 -6.34 1.56 7.75
C THR A 86 -7.65 0.85 8.09
N LEU A 87 -8.79 1.32 7.55
CA LEU A 87 -10.09 0.68 7.74
C LEU A 87 -10.11 -0.70 7.10
N SER A 88 -9.64 -0.81 5.86
CA SER A 88 -9.63 -2.08 5.12
C SER A 88 -8.72 -3.11 5.81
N ALA A 89 -7.53 -2.71 6.27
CA ALA A 89 -6.67 -3.59 7.05
C ALA A 89 -7.30 -4.05 8.37
N LYS A 90 -7.98 -3.17 9.12
CA LYS A 90 -8.73 -3.57 10.32
C LYS A 90 -9.88 -4.52 9.98
N ALA A 91 -10.66 -4.23 8.94
CA ALA A 91 -11.78 -5.06 8.52
C ALA A 91 -11.32 -6.46 8.05
N ALA A 92 -10.20 -6.56 7.33
CA ALA A 92 -9.58 -7.83 6.93
C ALA A 92 -9.13 -8.66 8.15
N ARG A 93 -8.41 -8.07 9.12
CA ARG A 93 -8.07 -8.77 10.37
C ARG A 93 -9.33 -9.25 11.11
N GLY A 94 -10.37 -8.41 11.16
CA GLY A 94 -11.67 -8.76 11.76
C GLY A 94 -12.49 -9.82 11.00
N ALA A 95 -12.13 -10.11 9.75
CA ALA A 95 -12.68 -11.23 8.97
C ALA A 95 -11.90 -12.54 9.17
N GLY A 96 -10.71 -12.49 9.78
CA GLY A 96 -9.83 -13.64 10.02
C GLY A 96 -8.61 -13.73 9.11
N PHE A 97 -8.29 -12.68 8.33
CA PHE A 97 -7.01 -12.62 7.62
C PHE A 97 -5.83 -12.41 8.59
N SER A 98 -4.66 -12.99 8.26
CA SER A 98 -3.44 -12.79 9.03
C SER A 98 -2.99 -11.32 8.97
N TRP A 99 -2.14 -10.90 9.91
CA TRP A 99 -1.72 -9.51 10.05
C TRP A 99 -1.09 -8.96 8.76
N GLY A 100 -0.17 -9.69 8.13
CA GLY A 100 0.46 -9.30 6.86
C GLY A 100 -0.55 -9.21 5.71
N LEU A 101 -1.32 -10.28 5.46
CA LEU A 101 -2.37 -10.30 4.43
C LEU A 101 -3.35 -9.13 4.57
N ALA A 102 -3.69 -8.74 5.80
CA ALA A 102 -4.57 -7.62 6.04
C ALA A 102 -3.94 -6.27 5.68
N GLU A 103 -2.63 -6.08 5.86
CA GLU A 103 -1.92 -4.89 5.37
C GLU A 103 -1.79 -4.88 3.84
N ASP A 104 -1.57 -6.04 3.21
CA ASP A 104 -1.57 -6.16 1.75
C ASP A 104 -2.95 -5.84 1.16
N ILE A 105 -4.02 -6.35 1.77
CA ILE A 105 -5.42 -6.01 1.46
C ILE A 105 -5.67 -4.51 1.67
N GLY A 106 -5.17 -3.91 2.75
CA GLY A 106 -5.27 -2.45 2.98
C GLY A 106 -4.61 -1.63 1.86
N ARG A 107 -3.39 -2.03 1.46
CA ARG A 107 -2.64 -1.40 0.36
C ARG A 107 -3.32 -1.60 -0.99
N ALA A 108 -3.95 -2.76 -1.22
CA ALA A 108 -4.75 -3.05 -2.41
C ALA A 108 -6.07 -2.25 -2.45
N ALA A 109 -6.77 -2.11 -1.32
CA ALA A 109 -7.98 -1.29 -1.20
C ALA A 109 -7.71 0.18 -1.54
N ARG A 110 -6.58 0.71 -1.05
CA ARG A 110 -6.09 2.05 -1.39
C ARG A 110 -5.78 2.18 -2.89
N ALA A 111 -5.22 1.16 -3.52
CA ALA A 111 -4.97 1.16 -4.96
C ALA A 111 -6.28 1.13 -5.77
N LEU A 112 -7.29 0.35 -5.35
CA LEU A 112 -8.63 0.39 -5.95
C LEU A 112 -9.26 1.79 -5.86
N ALA A 113 -9.20 2.43 -4.68
CA ALA A 113 -9.68 3.80 -4.49
C ALA A 113 -8.90 4.84 -5.33
N ALA A 114 -7.59 4.63 -5.53
CA ALA A 114 -6.73 5.48 -6.35
C ALA A 114 -6.87 5.25 -7.87
N ASP A 115 -7.53 4.15 -8.28
CA ASP A 115 -7.93 3.84 -9.65
C ASP A 115 -9.39 4.23 -9.95
N GLY A 116 -10.08 4.90 -9.01
CA GLY A 116 -11.49 5.30 -9.15
C GLY A 116 -12.51 4.19 -8.88
N GLN A 117 -12.08 3.00 -8.46
CA GLN A 117 -12.90 1.81 -8.30
C GLN A 117 -13.70 1.82 -6.97
N ASP A 118 -14.77 1.01 -6.89
CA ASP A 118 -15.61 0.86 -5.69
C ASP A 118 -14.94 -0.02 -4.63
N TRP A 119 -13.85 0.49 -4.04
CA TRP A 119 -13.08 -0.20 -2.99
C TRP A 119 -13.96 -0.60 -1.81
N GLY A 120 -14.96 0.20 -1.44
CA GLY A 120 -15.82 -0.04 -0.28
C GLY A 120 -16.70 -1.26 -0.48
N SER A 121 -17.38 -1.36 -1.63
CA SER A 121 -18.22 -2.51 -1.96
C SER A 121 -17.36 -3.77 -2.18
N ALA A 122 -16.24 -3.65 -2.90
CA ALA A 122 -15.30 -4.76 -3.10
C ALA A 122 -14.71 -5.28 -1.77
N MET A 123 -14.47 -4.39 -0.80
CA MET A 123 -13.94 -4.75 0.52
C MET A 123 -15.00 -5.44 1.37
N LEU A 124 -16.24 -4.98 1.33
CA LEU A 124 -17.36 -5.62 2.03
C LEU A 124 -17.55 -7.06 1.51
N SER A 125 -17.59 -7.25 0.18
CA SER A 125 -17.68 -8.58 -0.42
C SER A 125 -16.51 -9.50 -0.02
N LEU A 126 -15.29 -8.98 0.13
CA LEU A 126 -14.13 -9.76 0.57
C LEU A 126 -14.25 -10.22 2.03
N VAL A 127 -14.67 -9.34 2.95
CA VAL A 127 -14.75 -9.68 4.38
C VAL A 127 -15.94 -10.58 4.71
N GLU A 128 -17.04 -10.46 3.97
CA GLU A 128 -18.20 -11.35 4.09
C GLU A 128 -17.88 -12.77 3.58
N ASN A 129 -17.17 -12.88 2.46
CA ASN A 129 -16.81 -14.17 1.87
C ASN A 129 -15.50 -14.77 2.38
N ALA A 130 -14.82 -14.15 3.35
CA ALA A 130 -13.49 -14.56 3.83
C ALA A 130 -13.38 -16.04 4.26
N ARG A 131 -14.47 -16.63 4.77
CA ARG A 131 -14.55 -18.05 5.17
C ARG A 131 -14.96 -19.01 4.02
N SER A 132 -15.48 -18.45 2.93
CA SER A 132 -15.91 -19.15 1.72
C SER A 132 -14.76 -19.45 0.77
N PHE A 133 -13.58 -18.84 0.97
CA PHE A 133 -12.39 -19.06 0.16
C PHE A 133 -11.41 -20.07 0.79
N GLU A 134 -10.56 -20.67 -0.05
CA GLU A 134 -9.52 -21.63 0.35
C GLU A 134 -8.11 -21.12 0.00
N ALA A 135 -7.07 -21.72 0.59
CA ALA A 135 -5.69 -21.48 0.12
C ALA A 135 -5.41 -22.36 -1.11
N PRO A 136 -4.53 -21.96 -2.04
CA PRO A 136 -3.95 -22.93 -2.96
C PRO A 136 -3.20 -23.98 -2.16
N ASP A 137 -3.47 -25.26 -2.44
CA ASP A 137 -2.74 -26.39 -1.85
C ASP A 137 -1.36 -26.54 -2.50
N LEU A 138 -0.49 -27.33 -1.87
CA LEU A 138 0.91 -27.48 -2.30
C LEU A 138 1.06 -28.17 -3.66
N ILE A 139 0.14 -29.08 -4.04
CA ILE A 139 0.21 -29.83 -5.30
C ILE A 139 -0.22 -28.92 -6.45
N ARG A 140 -1.31 -28.19 -6.25
CA ARG A 140 -1.82 -27.18 -7.17
C ARG A 140 -0.82 -26.02 -7.35
N ALA A 141 -0.25 -25.53 -6.27
CA ALA A 141 0.81 -24.53 -6.30
C ALA A 141 2.04 -25.02 -7.09
N ALA A 142 2.53 -26.23 -6.83
CA ALA A 142 3.71 -26.78 -7.53
C ALA A 142 3.56 -26.76 -9.06
N ARG A 143 2.37 -27.10 -9.58
CA ARG A 143 2.07 -27.04 -11.02
C ARG A 143 2.31 -25.67 -11.65
N TRP A 144 2.11 -24.58 -10.90
CA TRP A 144 2.34 -23.21 -11.37
C TRP A 144 3.82 -22.90 -11.59
N TYR A 145 4.73 -23.57 -10.87
CA TYR A 145 6.18 -23.41 -11.01
C TYR A 145 6.78 -24.41 -12.00
N GLU A 146 6.12 -25.55 -12.24
CA GLU A 146 6.51 -26.55 -13.24
C GLU A 146 6.09 -26.19 -14.69
N GLY A 147 5.49 -25.01 -14.91
CA GLY A 147 4.91 -24.61 -16.21
C GLY A 147 3.65 -25.39 -16.61
N LYS A 148 3.17 -26.32 -15.77
CA LYS A 148 2.01 -27.21 -16.03
C LYS A 148 0.69 -26.51 -15.67
N GLY A 149 0.46 -25.35 -16.28
CA GLY A 149 -0.70 -24.49 -16.07
C GLY A 149 -2.04 -25.24 -16.11
N GLU A 150 -3.05 -24.68 -15.46
CA GLU A 150 -4.22 -25.50 -15.05
C GLU A 150 -5.16 -25.92 -16.18
N GLY A 151 -5.07 -25.28 -17.36
CA GLY A 151 -5.95 -25.53 -18.50
C GLY A 151 -5.62 -26.77 -19.36
N GLU A 152 -4.37 -27.25 -19.35
CA GLU A 152 -3.97 -28.41 -20.15
C GLU A 152 -3.77 -29.65 -19.25
N GLY A 153 -4.27 -30.81 -19.69
CA GLY A 153 -4.14 -32.08 -18.96
C GLY A 153 -5.21 -32.37 -17.89
N GLY A 154 -6.17 -31.46 -17.64
CA GLY A 154 -7.50 -31.83 -17.14
C GLY A 154 -7.60 -32.50 -15.75
N ALA A 155 -6.83 -32.04 -14.77
CA ALA A 155 -7.18 -32.30 -13.36
C ALA A 155 -8.47 -31.54 -13.02
N ASN A 156 -9.63 -32.20 -13.14
CA ASN A 156 -10.94 -31.63 -12.88
C ASN A 156 -11.00 -31.07 -11.45
N ILE A 157 -11.16 -29.76 -11.29
CA ILE A 157 -11.24 -29.11 -9.99
C ILE A 157 -12.59 -29.48 -9.38
N ALA A 158 -12.55 -30.47 -8.47
CA ALA A 158 -13.71 -30.91 -7.71
C ALA A 158 -14.40 -29.71 -7.05
N ALA A 159 -15.75 -29.75 -7.00
CA ALA A 159 -16.61 -28.61 -6.69
C ALA A 159 -16.42 -28.06 -5.25
N GLY A 160 -15.36 -27.29 -5.07
CA GLY A 160 -14.89 -26.79 -3.79
C GLY A 160 -15.04 -25.27 -3.64
N LYS A 161 -14.28 -24.75 -2.68
CA LYS A 161 -14.20 -23.32 -2.42
C LYS A 161 -13.30 -22.63 -3.45
N PRO A 162 -13.68 -21.44 -3.94
CA PRO A 162 -12.80 -20.67 -4.82
C PRO A 162 -11.51 -20.29 -4.10
N LEU A 163 -10.42 -20.19 -4.87
CA LEU A 163 -9.14 -19.75 -4.34
C LEU A 163 -9.26 -18.34 -3.74
N CYS A 164 -8.69 -18.17 -2.54
CA CYS A 164 -8.66 -16.89 -1.86
C CYS A 164 -7.72 -15.95 -2.61
N PRO A 165 -8.23 -14.82 -3.16
CA PRO A 165 -7.42 -13.95 -4.00
C PRO A 165 -6.21 -13.40 -3.24
N ALA A 166 -6.38 -13.13 -1.94
CA ALA A 166 -5.30 -12.62 -1.09
C ALA A 166 -4.22 -13.67 -0.77
N LYS A 167 -4.59 -14.94 -0.54
CA LYS A 167 -3.60 -16.00 -0.29
C LYS A 167 -2.87 -16.39 -1.58
N THR A 168 -3.59 -16.44 -2.70
CA THR A 168 -3.01 -16.66 -4.03
C THR A 168 -2.06 -15.51 -4.40
N ALA A 169 -2.46 -14.26 -4.18
CA ALA A 169 -1.60 -13.10 -4.41
C ALA A 169 -0.33 -13.16 -3.55
N ALA A 170 -0.44 -13.43 -2.25
CA ALA A 170 0.72 -13.52 -1.37
C ALA A 170 1.70 -14.63 -1.82
N LEU A 171 1.21 -15.84 -2.09
CA LEU A 171 2.03 -16.94 -2.57
C LEU A 171 2.83 -16.56 -3.84
N LEU A 172 2.17 -15.93 -4.82
CA LEU A 172 2.81 -15.47 -6.06
C LEU A 172 3.77 -14.28 -5.86
N LEU A 173 3.62 -13.50 -4.79
CA LEU A 173 4.49 -12.35 -4.48
C LEU A 173 5.72 -12.77 -3.68
N ASP A 174 5.56 -13.70 -2.72
CA ASP A 174 6.65 -14.29 -1.94
C ASP A 174 7.49 -15.27 -2.79
N HIS A 175 6.81 -16.00 -3.69
CA HIS A 175 7.40 -16.94 -4.64
C HIS A 175 6.86 -16.64 -6.05
N PRO A 176 7.50 -15.72 -6.81
CA PRO A 176 7.11 -15.49 -8.21
C PRO A 176 7.41 -16.72 -9.08
N PRO A 177 6.48 -17.17 -9.94
CA PRO A 177 6.77 -18.21 -10.92
C PRO A 177 7.90 -17.81 -11.87
N PRO A 178 8.65 -18.78 -12.44
CA PRO A 178 9.70 -18.50 -13.40
C PRO A 178 9.10 -18.03 -14.74
N ALA A 179 9.89 -17.31 -15.53
CA ALA A 179 9.39 -16.58 -16.71
C ALA A 179 8.92 -17.49 -17.87
N ASP A 180 9.33 -18.77 -17.87
CA ASP A 180 8.90 -19.83 -18.78
C ASP A 180 7.57 -20.49 -18.35
N ALA A 181 7.15 -20.33 -17.10
CA ALA A 181 5.82 -20.72 -16.61
C ALA A 181 4.74 -19.65 -16.86
N MET A 182 5.05 -18.60 -17.63
CA MET A 182 4.15 -17.50 -17.96
C MET A 182 3.79 -17.53 -19.47
N PRO A 183 2.52 -17.28 -19.85
CA PRO A 183 1.40 -16.85 -19.02
C PRO A 183 0.80 -17.98 -18.16
N LEU A 184 0.58 -17.70 -16.87
CA LEU A 184 0.09 -18.67 -15.90
C LEU A 184 -1.44 -18.62 -15.80
N THR A 185 -2.11 -19.70 -16.19
CA THR A 185 -3.55 -19.89 -15.97
C THR A 185 -3.83 -20.47 -14.59
N ILE A 186 -4.61 -19.77 -13.77
CA ILE A 186 -5.14 -20.21 -12.48
C ILE A 186 -6.67 -20.18 -12.54
N LEU A 187 -7.30 -21.32 -12.28
CA LEU A 187 -8.75 -21.49 -12.34
C LEU A 187 -9.44 -21.11 -11.02
N ASP A 188 -10.73 -20.79 -11.08
CA ASP A 188 -11.62 -20.56 -9.94
C ASP A 188 -11.06 -19.63 -8.83
N VAL A 189 -10.56 -18.45 -9.21
CA VAL A 189 -10.14 -17.42 -8.25
C VAL A 189 -11.37 -16.61 -7.81
N GLY A 190 -11.63 -16.59 -6.50
CA GLY A 190 -12.70 -15.80 -5.91
C GLY A 190 -12.39 -14.30 -5.90
N LEU A 191 -13.39 -13.46 -6.16
CA LEU A 191 -13.29 -11.99 -6.24
C LEU A 191 -11.96 -11.50 -6.90
N PRO A 192 -11.67 -11.89 -8.15
CA PRO A 192 -10.33 -11.79 -8.74
C PRO A 192 -9.82 -10.34 -8.90
N VAL A 193 -10.69 -9.34 -8.73
CA VAL A 193 -10.31 -7.92 -8.59
C VAL A 193 -9.32 -7.70 -7.43
N TRP A 194 -9.35 -8.52 -6.38
CA TRP A 194 -8.39 -8.47 -5.27
C TRP A 194 -7.03 -9.03 -5.62
N LEU A 195 -6.98 -10.09 -6.45
CA LEU A 195 -5.72 -10.62 -6.98
C LEU A 195 -5.07 -9.57 -7.90
N ASP A 196 -5.81 -8.99 -8.84
CA ASP A 196 -5.34 -7.86 -9.66
C ASP A 196 -4.85 -6.70 -8.76
N ALA A 197 -5.65 -6.28 -7.77
CA ALA A 197 -5.32 -5.17 -6.89
C ALA A 197 -4.06 -5.37 -6.03
N MET A 198 -3.76 -6.60 -5.60
CA MET A 198 -2.53 -6.92 -4.86
C MET A 198 -1.33 -7.04 -5.80
N LEU A 199 -1.49 -7.62 -6.99
CA LEU A 199 -0.43 -7.69 -8.01
C LEU A 199 -0.08 -6.31 -8.62
N ARG A 200 -0.92 -5.27 -8.46
CA ARG A 200 -0.72 -3.90 -8.98
C ARG A 200 0.67 -3.29 -8.75
N ARG A 201 1.47 -3.73 -7.77
CA ARG A 201 2.85 -3.23 -7.52
C ARG A 201 3.99 -4.22 -7.81
N SER A 202 3.70 -5.35 -8.46
CA SER A 202 4.67 -6.42 -8.76
C SER A 202 5.21 -6.40 -10.20
N ALA A 203 5.97 -7.43 -10.60
CA ALA A 203 6.33 -7.70 -12.00
C ALA A 203 5.25 -8.50 -12.77
N MET A 204 4.09 -8.76 -12.14
CA MET A 204 2.95 -9.49 -12.70
C MET A 204 1.70 -8.60 -12.84
N ARG A 205 0.76 -9.04 -13.68
CA ARG A 205 -0.62 -8.53 -13.83
C ARG A 205 -1.55 -9.67 -14.20
N LEU A 206 -2.87 -9.46 -14.12
CA LEU A 206 -3.80 -10.25 -14.93
C LEU A 206 -3.77 -9.74 -16.38
N ALA A 207 -3.91 -10.66 -17.34
CA ALA A 207 -4.09 -10.35 -18.76
C ALA A 207 -5.35 -9.49 -19.00
N HIS A 208 -6.44 -9.85 -18.31
CA HIS A 208 -7.72 -9.18 -18.34
C HIS A 208 -8.07 -8.69 -16.94
N VAL A 209 -8.29 -7.38 -16.76
CA VAL A 209 -8.68 -6.83 -15.47
C VAL A 209 -10.17 -7.11 -15.21
N PRO A 210 -10.52 -7.88 -14.16
CA PRO A 210 -11.89 -8.28 -13.91
C PRO A 210 -12.76 -7.11 -13.40
N ALA A 211 -14.06 -7.16 -13.70
CA ALA A 211 -15.02 -6.24 -13.12
C ALA A 211 -15.27 -6.55 -11.62
N LEU A 212 -15.59 -5.52 -10.83
CA LEU A 212 -15.78 -5.65 -9.37
C LEU A 212 -16.93 -6.60 -8.98
N SER A 213 -17.88 -6.84 -9.87
CA SER A 213 -19.03 -7.73 -9.69
C SER A 213 -18.72 -9.21 -9.90
N VAL A 214 -17.52 -9.57 -10.37
CA VAL A 214 -17.13 -10.97 -10.61
C VAL A 214 -16.86 -11.67 -9.28
N SER A 215 -17.74 -12.60 -8.90
CA SER A 215 -17.65 -13.37 -7.65
C SER A 215 -16.57 -14.46 -7.66
N ARG A 216 -16.38 -15.11 -8.81
CA ARG A 216 -15.30 -16.05 -9.14
C ARG A 216 -15.05 -16.05 -10.64
N ALA A 217 -13.81 -16.24 -11.07
CA ALA A 217 -13.45 -16.53 -12.45
C ALA A 217 -12.08 -17.20 -12.56
N ASP A 218 -11.83 -17.85 -13.70
CA ASP A 218 -10.49 -18.24 -14.12
C ASP A 218 -9.69 -16.99 -14.52
N VAL A 219 -8.39 -16.99 -14.25
CA VAL A 219 -7.51 -15.85 -14.50
C VAL A 219 -6.25 -16.30 -15.23
N VAL A 220 -5.76 -15.44 -16.12
CA VAL A 220 -4.45 -15.58 -16.77
C VAL A 220 -3.54 -14.48 -16.23
N ILE A 221 -2.39 -14.87 -15.72
CA ILE A 221 -1.37 -13.97 -15.16
C ILE A 221 -0.23 -13.84 -16.16
N GLU A 222 0.25 -12.61 -16.35
CA GLU A 222 1.32 -12.26 -17.28
C GLU A 222 2.41 -11.46 -16.55
N HIS A 223 3.64 -11.53 -17.07
CA HIS A 223 4.66 -10.54 -16.74
C HIS A 223 4.36 -9.17 -17.37
N ARG A 224 4.83 -8.12 -16.71
CA ARG A 224 4.80 -6.73 -17.21
C ARG A 224 6.15 -6.05 -17.00
N SER A 225 6.60 -5.27 -17.98
CA SER A 225 7.92 -4.63 -18.02
C SER A 225 8.14 -3.47 -17.03
N GLY A 226 7.28 -3.31 -16.02
CA GLY A 226 7.32 -2.22 -15.05
C GLY A 226 6.07 -2.17 -14.17
N ILE A 227 6.09 -1.29 -13.16
CA ILE A 227 4.94 -1.07 -12.28
C ILE A 227 3.87 -0.25 -13.00
N GLY A 228 2.63 -0.75 -13.02
CA GLY A 228 1.49 -0.03 -13.58
C GLY A 228 1.19 1.26 -12.83
N GLN A 229 0.96 2.34 -13.57
CA GLN A 229 0.52 3.62 -13.01
C GLN A 229 -0.95 3.52 -12.53
N PRO A 230 -1.38 4.34 -11.55
CA PRO A 230 -2.79 4.46 -11.19
C PRO A 230 -3.64 4.87 -12.39
N ARG A 231 -4.88 4.37 -12.43
CA ARG A 231 -5.85 4.74 -13.47
C ARG A 231 -6.37 6.17 -13.25
N ALA A 232 -6.85 6.79 -14.33
CA ALA A 232 -7.35 8.16 -14.29
C ALA A 232 -8.70 8.25 -13.54
N GLY A 233 -8.64 8.67 -12.28
CA GLY A 233 -9.81 8.91 -11.43
C GLY A 233 -9.55 8.45 -9.99
N SER A 234 -10.20 9.06 -9.00
CA SER A 234 -10.09 8.62 -7.60
C SER A 234 -11.45 8.59 -6.93
N ARG A 235 -11.78 7.49 -6.26
CA ARG A 235 -13.03 7.32 -5.53
C ARG A 235 -12.74 6.86 -4.11
N ARG A 236 -12.76 7.79 -3.17
CA ARG A 236 -12.59 7.50 -1.74
C ARG A 236 -13.95 7.47 -1.02
N ALA A 237 -14.95 8.19 -1.56
CA ALA A 237 -16.35 8.07 -1.18
C ALA A 237 -16.85 6.61 -1.07
N VAL A 238 -17.40 6.27 0.10
CA VAL A 238 -18.07 5.00 0.43
C VAL A 238 -19.47 5.29 0.97
N GLU A 239 -20.45 4.41 0.70
CA GLU A 239 -21.81 4.58 1.22
C GLU A 239 -21.85 4.32 2.75
N GLN A 240 -22.62 5.12 3.48
CA GLN A 240 -22.68 5.11 4.96
C GLN A 240 -22.97 3.73 5.56
N GLN A 241 -23.84 2.92 4.92
CA GLN A 241 -24.14 1.55 5.36
C GLN A 241 -22.92 0.62 5.18
N THR A 242 -22.24 0.69 4.04
CA THR A 242 -20.99 -0.04 3.77
C THR A 242 -19.90 0.34 4.77
N LEU A 243 -19.78 1.64 5.10
CA LEU A 243 -18.84 2.12 6.12
C LEU A 243 -19.17 1.57 7.53
N VAL A 244 -20.46 1.49 7.90
CA VAL A 244 -20.88 0.87 9.17
C VAL A 244 -20.54 -0.62 9.18
N ALA A 245 -20.86 -1.36 8.11
CA ALA A 245 -20.54 -2.79 8.01
C ALA A 245 -19.04 -3.07 8.10
N LEU A 246 -18.20 -2.32 7.36
CA LEU A 246 -16.74 -2.42 7.44
C LEU A 246 -16.21 -2.10 8.85
N ASN A 247 -16.80 -1.12 9.55
CA ASN A 247 -16.47 -0.85 10.94
C ASN A 247 -16.92 -1.98 11.89
N SER A 248 -18.04 -2.66 11.62
CA SER A 248 -18.46 -3.85 12.38
C SER A 248 -17.52 -5.04 12.18
N PHE A 249 -16.83 -5.15 11.05
CA PHE A 249 -15.69 -6.07 10.91
C PHE A 249 -14.46 -5.56 11.66
N ALA A 250 -14.06 -4.29 11.47
CA ALA A 250 -12.90 -3.69 12.15
C ALA A 250 -12.99 -3.78 13.70
N ALA A 251 -14.19 -3.66 14.26
CA ALA A 251 -14.45 -3.76 15.70
C ALA A 251 -14.00 -5.11 16.30
N LYS A 252 -14.04 -6.19 15.52
CA LYS A 252 -13.61 -7.55 15.92
C LYS A 252 -12.09 -7.64 16.17
N THR A 253 -11.32 -6.59 15.88
CA THR A 253 -9.88 -6.51 16.15
C THR A 253 -9.52 -5.86 17.48
N TYR A 254 -10.49 -5.30 18.20
CA TYR A 254 -10.26 -4.70 19.51
C TYR A 254 -10.53 -5.73 20.61
N VAL A 255 -9.63 -5.81 21.60
CA VAL A 255 -9.92 -6.50 22.86
C VAL A 255 -10.93 -5.63 23.64
N PRO A 256 -12.01 -6.18 24.20
CA PRO A 256 -12.94 -5.42 25.03
C PRO A 256 -12.21 -4.76 26.22
N GLU A 257 -12.64 -3.56 26.61
CA GLU A 257 -12.09 -2.92 27.81
C GLU A 257 -12.34 -3.79 29.05
N SER A 258 -11.24 -4.28 29.61
CA SER A 258 -11.27 -5.08 30.84
C SER A 258 -11.95 -4.29 31.95
N GLU A 259 -12.64 -4.97 32.87
CA GLU A 259 -13.29 -4.29 33.99
C GLU A 259 -12.28 -3.57 34.89
N ARG A 260 -11.04 -4.07 34.95
CA ARG A 260 -9.92 -3.39 35.60
C ARG A 260 -9.55 -2.06 34.92
N SER A 261 -9.68 -1.96 33.59
CA SER A 261 -9.51 -0.70 32.84
C SER A 261 -10.67 0.27 33.12
N ARG A 262 -11.91 -0.20 33.06
CA ARG A 262 -13.11 0.60 33.35
C ARG A 262 -13.14 1.14 34.79
N VAL A 263 -12.71 0.33 35.77
CA VAL A 263 -12.72 0.71 37.20
C VAL A 263 -11.52 1.58 37.61
N ARG A 264 -10.32 1.37 37.04
CA ARG A 264 -9.13 2.19 37.37
C ARG A 264 -9.05 3.51 36.59
N GLY A 265 -9.79 3.62 35.48
CA GLY A 265 -9.67 4.74 34.56
C GLY A 265 -8.32 4.78 33.83
N ALA A 266 -8.14 5.77 32.96
CA ALA A 266 -6.96 5.92 32.12
C ALA A 266 -5.77 6.57 32.87
N GLY A 267 -5.28 5.91 33.92
CA GLY A 267 -3.94 6.19 34.47
C GLY A 267 -3.72 7.59 35.04
N GLY A 268 -4.77 8.26 35.53
CA GLY A 268 -4.68 9.54 36.24
C GLY A 268 -4.02 9.36 37.61
N GLY A 269 -2.72 9.09 37.63
CA GLY A 269 -1.94 9.03 38.86
C GLY A 269 -2.00 10.37 39.58
N ARG A 270 -2.32 10.35 40.88
CA ARG A 270 -2.08 11.51 41.73
C ARG A 270 -0.57 11.75 41.75
N VAL A 271 -0.18 12.97 41.42
CA VAL A 271 1.03 13.54 41.98
C VAL A 271 0.59 14.05 43.35
N ASP A 272 1.02 13.36 44.39
CA ASP A 272 0.82 13.81 45.76
C ASP A 272 1.95 14.83 46.04
N ASP A 273 1.61 16.11 46.15
CA ASP A 273 2.53 17.20 46.46
C ASP A 273 2.68 17.34 47.99
N GLU A 274 3.77 16.81 48.55
CA GLU A 274 4.29 17.10 49.92
C GLU A 274 5.77 17.54 49.86
#